data_AF-A0A2E3XDF1-F1
#
_entry.id   AF-A0A2E3XDF1-F1
#
_cell.length_a   1.000
_cell.length_b   1.000
_cell.length_c   1.000
_cell.angle_alpha   90.00
_cell.angle_beta   90.00
_cell.angle_gamma   90.00
#
_symmetry.space_group_name_H-M   'P 1'
#
loop_
_entity.id
_entity.type
_entity.pdbx_description
1 polymer ?
#
loop_
_entity_poly.entity_id
_entity_poly.type
_entity_poly.pdbx_seq_one_letter_code
_entity_poly.pdbx_strand_id
1 'polypeptide(L)' 'MKPPEIIEVERAVFSCDGGDDLLGHPRVFLNMGNKTKVDCPYCGRQYILISNN' A
#
# COMPACT_ATOMS: atom_id res chain seq x y z
N MET A 1 14.66 -11.08 8.92
CA MET A 1 13.50 -10.24 8.55
C MET A 1 13.43 -10.18 7.03
N LYS A 2 12.30 -10.53 6.42
CA LYS A 2 12.13 -10.30 4.97
C LYS A 2 11.87 -8.80 4.74
N PRO A 3 12.46 -8.16 3.73
CA PRO A 3 12.14 -6.78 3.40
C PRO A 3 10.65 -6.67 3.02
N PRO A 4 9.99 -5.54 3.31
CA PRO A 4 8.61 -5.32 2.90
C PRO A 4 8.51 -5.32 1.37
N GLU A 5 7.41 -5.87 0.86
CA GLU A 5 7.07 -5.75 -0.55
C GLU A 5 6.69 -4.29 -0.86
N ILE A 6 7.32 -3.72 -1.89
CA ILE A 6 7.13 -2.31 -2.28
C ILE A 6 6.20 -2.26 -3.50
N ILE A 7 5.16 -1.44 -3.42
CA ILE A 7 4.20 -1.19 -4.51
C ILE A 7 4.16 0.30 -4.83
N GLU A 8 4.27 0.64 -6.10
CA GLU A 8 4.11 2.01 -6.59
C GLU A 8 2.63 2.32 -6.87
N VAL A 9 2.18 3.50 -6.46
CA VAL A 9 0.81 3.98 -6.68
C VAL A 9 0.83 5.41 -7.19
N GLU A 10 -0.18 5.75 -7.99
CA GLU A 10 -0.28 7.06 -8.65
C GLU A 10 -1.14 8.06 -7.86
N ARG A 11 -1.83 7.58 -6.81
CA ARG A 11 -2.78 8.38 -6.02
C ARG A 11 -2.49 8.23 -4.54
N ALA A 12 -2.57 9.35 -3.81
CA ALA A 12 -2.41 9.36 -2.35
C ALA A 12 -3.55 8.63 -1.62
N VAL A 13 -4.71 8.46 -2.27
CA VAL A 13 -5.85 7.68 -1.77
C VAL A 13 -6.11 6.52 -2.72
N PHE A 14 -6.04 5.29 -2.20
CA PHE A 14 -6.17 4.06 -2.98
C PHE A 14 -6.68 2.91 -2.10
N SER A 15 -7.13 1.82 -2.71
CA SER A 15 -7.53 0.61 -2.01
C SER A 15 -6.38 -0.40 -1.90
N CYS A 16 -6.27 -1.05 -0.74
CA CYS A 16 -5.44 -2.23 -0.54
C CYS A 16 -6.37 -3.43 -0.39
N ASP A 17 -6.25 -4.41 -1.29
CA ASP A 17 -7.11 -5.61 -1.33
C ASP A 17 -6.49 -6.83 -0.62
N GLY A 18 -5.41 -6.65 0.16
CA GLY A 18 -4.72 -7.76 0.83
C GLY A 18 -3.91 -8.67 -0.09
N GLY A 19 -4.19 -8.71 -1.39
CA GLY A 19 -3.56 -9.60 -2.38
C GLY A 19 -4.04 -11.05 -2.24
N ASP A 20 -3.56 -11.93 -3.12
CA ASP A 20 -4.05 -13.32 -3.26
C ASP A 20 -3.56 -14.31 -2.19
N ASP A 21 -2.86 -13.85 -1.14
CA ASP A 21 -2.32 -14.74 -0.13
C ASP A 21 -3.38 -15.07 0.95
N LEU A 22 -3.27 -16.24 1.59
CA LEU A 22 -4.21 -16.74 2.61
C LEU A 22 -4.28 -15.86 3.87
N LEU A 23 -3.36 -14.89 4.01
CA LEU A 23 -3.31 -13.87 5.05
C LEU A 23 -3.80 -12.48 4.55
N GLY A 24 -4.47 -12.44 3.39
CA GLY A 24 -5.10 -11.23 2.87
C GLY A 24 -6.18 -10.70 3.81
N HIS A 25 -6.27 -9.37 3.91
CA HIS A 25 -7.33 -8.68 4.64
C HIS A 25 -8.43 -8.22 3.67
N PRO A 26 -9.65 -7.92 4.16
CA PRO A 26 -10.69 -7.30 3.34
C PRO A 26 -10.20 -5.99 2.71
N ARG A 27 -10.80 -5.58 1.59
CA ARG A 27 -10.52 -4.28 0.97
C ARG A 27 -10.59 -3.16 2.01
N VAL A 28 -9.49 -2.42 2.14
CA VAL A 28 -9.42 -1.18 2.93
C VAL A 28 -8.95 -0.04 2.05
N PHE A 29 -9.22 1.20 2.46
CA PHE A 29 -8.72 2.39 1.79
C PHE A 29 -7.61 3.03 2.63
N LEU A 30 -6.47 3.28 2.01
CA LEU A 30 -5.34 3.97 2.61
C LEU A 30 -5.29 5.41 2.08
N ASN A 31 -4.90 6.33 2.96
CA ASN A 31 -4.70 7.74 2.62
C ASN A 31 -3.32 8.17 3.11
N MET A 32 -2.43 8.54 2.18
CA MET A 32 -1.08 9.01 2.48
C MET A 32 -1.03 10.46 2.96
N GLY A 33 -2.10 11.24 2.78
CA GLY A 33 -2.12 12.68 3.05
C GLY A 33 -1.01 13.39 2.27
N ASN A 34 -0.12 14.08 2.99
CA ASN A 34 1.03 14.78 2.41
C ASN A 34 2.31 13.93 2.36
N LYS A 35 2.22 12.62 2.64
CA LYS A 35 3.36 11.70 2.59
C LYS A 35 3.48 11.07 1.20
N THR A 36 4.70 10.67 0.86
CA THR A 36 5.00 9.91 -0.36
C THR A 36 5.07 8.41 -0.13
N LYS A 37 4.86 7.95 1.11
CA LYS A 37 4.81 6.52 1.45
C LYS A 37 3.86 6.21 2.61
N VAL A 38 3.28 5.02 2.59
CA VAL A 38 2.47 4.45 3.69
C VAL A 38 2.60 2.93 3.74
N ASP A 39 2.62 2.37 4.94
CA ASP A 39 2.60 0.92 5.14
C ASP A 39 1.17 0.46 5.41
N CYS A 40 0.75 -0.65 4.78
CA CYS A 40 -0.52 -1.26 5.13
C CYS A 40 -0.39 -2.01 6.47
N PRO A 41 -1.21 -1.69 7.49
CA PRO A 41 -1.10 -2.29 8.81
C PRO A 41 -1.48 -3.78 8.85
N TYR A 42 -2.03 -4.32 7.75
CA TYR A 42 -2.53 -5.69 7.67
C TYR A 42 -1.58 -6.60 6.89
N CYS A 43 -1.27 -6.27 5.63
CA CYS A 43 -0.40 -7.09 4.79
C CYS A 43 1.09 -6.71 4.87
N GLY A 44 1.43 -5.60 5.55
CA GLY A 44 2.82 -5.16 5.73
C GLY A 44 3.51 -4.65 4.45
N ARG A 45 2.77 -4.47 3.36
CA ARG A 45 3.27 -3.89 2.12
C ARG A 45 3.51 -2.39 2.29
N GLN A 46 4.58 -1.90 1.68
CA GLN A 46 4.91 -0.49 1.64
C GLN A 46 4.48 0.09 0.30
N TYR A 47 3.65 1.13 0.33
CA TYR A 47 3.20 1.84 -0.86
C TYR A 47 3.98 3.14 -1.03
N ILE A 48 4.40 3.44 -2.25
CA ILE A 48 5.14 4.66 -2.61
C ILE A 48 4.36 5.43 -3.67
N LEU A 49 4.10 6.71 -3.41
CA LEU A 49 3.46 7.61 -4.36
C LEU A 49 4.47 8.01 -5.45
N ILE A 50 4.21 7.62 -6.69
CA ILE A 50 4.96 8.05 -7.86
C ILE A 50 4.21 9.19 -8.55
N SER A 51 4.96 10.20 -8.99
CA SER A 51 4.41 11.27 -9.81
C SER A 51 4.58 10.88 -11.27
N ASN A 52 3.48 10.48 -11.92
CA ASN A 52 3.50 10.35 -13.38
C ASN A 52 3.48 11.76 -13.98
N ASN A 53 4.55 12.10 -14.70
CA ASN A 53 4.67 13.30 -15.53
C ASN A 53 4.20 12.97 -16.94
#